data_AF-A0A1G2UFL5-F1
#
_entry.id   AF-A0A1G2UFL5-F1
#
_cell.length_a   1.000
_cell.length_b   1.000
_cell.length_c   1.000
_cell.angle_alpha   90.00
_cell.angle_beta   90.00
_cell.angle_gamma   90.00
#
_symmetry.space_group_name_H-M   'P 1'
#
loop_
_entity.id
_entity.type
_entity.pdbx_description
1 polymer ?
#
loop_
_entity_poly.entity_id
_entity_poly.type
_entity_poly.pdbx_seq_one_letter_code
_entity_poly.pdbx_strand_id
1 'polypeptide(L)'
;MGDKVKIEKLSDENKEGDKITFDKVLLIDDGATDVTLGTPFIKGGEVKATLTKIARYKTIDVIKYKQKSRYFKKYGHRQPYFEVTIDSIK
;
A
#
# COMPACT_ATOMS: atom_id res chain seq x y z
N MET A 1 3.98 -13.18 9.19
CA MET A 1 2.99 -12.46 10.04
C MET A 1 3.74 -11.43 10.86
N GLY A 2 3.19 -10.22 11.02
CA GLY A 2 3.89 -9.10 11.66
C GLY A 2 4.69 -8.22 10.70
N ASP A 3 4.61 -8.46 9.39
CA ASP A 3 5.29 -7.64 8.38
C ASP A 3 4.60 -6.28 8.23
N LYS A 4 5.42 -5.25 8.04
CA LYS A 4 4.95 -3.88 7.80
C LYS A 4 5.05 -3.55 6.33
N VAL A 5 3.90 -3.21 5.75
CA VAL A 5 3.78 -2.88 4.32
C VAL A 5 3.25 -1.47 4.17
N LYS A 6 3.83 -0.73 3.21
CA LYS A 6 3.35 0.60 2.85
C LYS A 6 2.44 0.50 1.63
N ILE A 7 1.23 1.01 1.77
CA ILE A 7 0.20 0.98 0.73
C ILE A 7 -0.25 2.41 0.39
N GLU A 8 -0.94 2.53 -0.74
CA GLU A 8 -1.60 3.77 -1.13
C GLU A 8 -2.68 4.16 -0.12
N LYS A 9 -2.96 5.46 -0.01
CA LYS A 9 -4.00 5.96 0.88
C LYS A 9 -5.37 5.43 0.44
N LEU A 10 -6.06 4.70 1.33
CA LEU A 10 -7.35 4.08 1.04
C LEU A 10 -8.54 5.03 1.23
N SER A 11 -8.55 5.82 2.30
CA SER A 11 -9.62 6.79 2.61
C SER A 11 -9.13 7.87 3.58
N ASP A 12 -9.76 9.05 3.57
CA ASP A 12 -9.40 10.18 4.44
C ASP A 12 -9.88 10.01 5.90
N GLU A 13 -10.81 9.09 6.14
CA GLU A 13 -11.48 8.90 7.44
C GLU A 13 -10.74 7.92 8.38
N ASN A 14 -9.86 7.09 7.83
CA ASN A 14 -9.17 6.05 8.58
C ASN A 14 -8.16 6.67 9.56
N LYS A 15 -8.13 6.14 10.78
CA LYS A 15 -7.23 6.55 11.86
C LYS A 15 -6.17 5.48 12.11
N GLU A 16 -5.05 5.89 12.69
CA GLU A 16 -4.04 4.96 13.19
C GLU A 16 -4.68 4.05 14.25
N GLY A 17 -4.53 2.74 14.10
CA GLY A 17 -5.16 1.70 14.91
C GLY A 17 -6.37 1.03 14.26
N ASP A 18 -6.89 1.55 13.15
CA ASP A 18 -8.04 0.94 12.46
C ASP A 18 -7.67 -0.42 11.84
N LYS A 19 -8.63 -1.35 11.91
CA LYS A 19 -8.51 -2.66 11.26
C LYS A 19 -8.95 -2.56 9.81
N ILE A 20 -8.10 -3.02 8.91
CA ILE A 20 -8.34 -3.07 7.47
C ILE A 20 -8.37 -4.54 7.05
N THR A 21 -9.47 -4.94 6.43
CA THR A 21 -9.62 -6.26 5.82
C THR A 21 -9.40 -6.15 4.31
N PHE A 22 -8.59 -7.04 3.76
CA PHE A 22 -8.42 -7.22 2.33
C PHE A 22 -9.05 -8.54 1.89
N ASP A 23 -10.19 -8.45 1.21
CA ASP A 23 -10.96 -9.62 0.72
C ASP A 23 -10.43 -10.19 -0.61
N LYS A 24 -9.54 -9.45 -1.28
CA LYS A 24 -9.03 -9.79 -2.62
C LYS A 24 -7.66 -10.44 -2.52
N VAL A 25 -7.65 -11.75 -2.29
CA VAL A 25 -6.43 -12.55 -2.24
C VAL A 25 -6.30 -13.39 -3.51
N LEU A 26 -5.14 -13.30 -4.16
CA LEU A 26 -4.84 -13.99 -5.42
C LEU A 26 -4.15 -15.34 -5.18
N LEU A 27 -3.27 -15.39 -4.19
CA LEU A 27 -2.37 -16.50 -3.91
C LEU A 27 -2.11 -16.57 -2.41
N ILE A 28 -2.18 -17.77 -1.84
CA ILE A 28 -1.70 -18.09 -0.50
C ILE A 28 -0.72 -19.25 -0.66
N ASP A 29 0.48 -19.09 -0.09
CA ASP A 29 1.55 -20.08 -0.09
C ASP A 29 2.05 -20.23 1.35
N ASP A 30 1.76 -21.38 1.93
CA ASP A 30 2.17 -21.74 3.30
C ASP A 30 3.53 -22.46 3.33
N GLY A 31 4.24 -22.52 2.20
CA GLY A 31 5.58 -23.10 2.09
C GLY A 31 5.64 -24.63 2.16
N ALA A 32 4.49 -25.31 2.25
CA ALA A 32 4.37 -26.76 2.33
C ALA A 32 3.47 -27.30 1.21
N THR A 33 4.06 -27.62 0.06
CA THR A 33 3.50 -28.38 -1.10
C THR A 33 2.23 -27.86 -1.78
N ASP A 34 1.33 -27.19 -1.06
CA ASP A 34 0.01 -26.78 -1.49
C ASP A 34 -0.04 -25.25 -1.68
N VAL A 35 0.09 -24.81 -2.93
CA VAL A 35 -0.13 -23.41 -3.32
C VAL A 35 -1.59 -23.26 -3.72
N THR A 36 -2.33 -22.45 -2.97
CA THR A 36 -3.74 -22.16 -3.33
C THR A 36 -3.76 -21.00 -4.32
N LEU A 37 -4.10 -21.30 -5.58
CA LEU A 37 -4.21 -20.31 -6.67
C LEU A 37 -5.67 -19.95 -6.91
N GLY A 38 -5.99 -18.65 -6.86
CA GLY A 38 -7.31 -18.13 -7.20
C GLY A 38 -7.51 -17.97 -8.70
N THR A 39 -8.70 -18.33 -9.21
CA THR A 39 -9.15 -18.04 -10.58
C THR A 39 -10.51 -17.35 -10.54
N PRO A 40 -10.62 -16.00 -10.38
CA PRO A 40 -9.60 -14.95 -10.30
C PRO A 40 -9.16 -14.55 -8.87
N PHE A 41 -9.88 -14.99 -7.83
CA PHE A 41 -9.55 -14.77 -6.41
C PHE A 41 -9.80 -16.06 -5.63
N ILE A 42 -9.16 -16.22 -4.47
CA ILE A 42 -9.40 -17.36 -3.57
C ILE A 42 -10.73 -17.12 -2.83
N LYS A 43 -11.66 -18.08 -2.89
CA LYS A 43 -12.93 -17.98 -2.17
C LYS A 43 -12.69 -18.11 -0.67
N GLY A 44 -12.94 -17.04 0.07
CA GLY A 44 -12.79 -17.00 1.54
C GLY A 44 -11.38 -16.63 2.03
N GLY A 45 -10.47 -16.27 1.13
CA GLY A 45 -9.16 -15.73 1.50
C GLY A 45 -9.32 -14.31 2.06
N GLU A 46 -8.84 -14.08 3.27
CA GLU A 46 -8.98 -12.79 3.96
C GLU A 46 -7.65 -12.42 4.61
N VAL A 47 -7.12 -11.23 4.30
CA VAL A 47 -5.96 -10.67 5.00
C VAL A 47 -6.42 -9.58 5.94
N LYS A 48 -6.21 -9.79 7.24
CA LYS A 48 -6.47 -8.79 8.28
C LYS A 48 -5.18 -8.04 8.60
N ALA A 49 -5.26 -6.73 8.56
CA ALA A 49 -4.15 -5.85 8.88
C ALA A 49 -4.59 -4.71 9.78
N THR A 50 -3.68 -4.20 10.58
CA THR A 50 -3.90 -3.02 11.42
C THR A 50 -3.14 -1.82 10.85
N LEU A 51 -3.84 -0.70 10.67
CA LEU A 51 -3.24 0.55 10.24
C LEU A 51 -2.32 1.09 11.33
N THR A 52 -1.02 1.07 11.08
CA THR A 52 -0.01 1.43 12.08
C THR A 52 0.39 2.89 11.99
N LYS A 53 0.43 3.45 10.77
CA LYS A 53 0.90 4.83 10.57
C LYS A 53 0.29 5.49 9.35
N ILE A 54 -0.03 6.77 9.47
CA ILE A 54 -0.39 7.64 8.36
C ILE A 54 0.72 8.65 8.13
N ALA A 55 1.40 8.57 6.98
CA ALA A 55 2.57 9.39 6.73
C ALA A 55 2.64 9.86 5.27
N ARG A 56 3.69 10.63 4.96
CA ARG A 56 3.99 11.08 3.59
C ARG A 56 5.40 10.67 3.22
N TYR A 57 5.59 10.21 1.99
CA TYR A 57 6.90 9.83 1.48
C TYR A 57 7.87 11.02 1.47
N LYS A 58 9.14 10.70 1.23
CA LYS A 58 10.18 11.69 0.97
C LYS A 58 9.77 12.54 -0.24
N THR A 59 10.13 13.82 -0.22
CA THR A 59 9.85 14.73 -1.33
C THR A 59 10.48 14.24 -2.62
N ILE A 60 9.66 14.12 -3.66
CA ILE A 60 10.07 13.90 -5.03
C ILE A 60 10.10 15.26 -5.71
N ASP A 61 11.27 15.71 -6.15
CA ASP A 61 11.43 16.98 -6.85
C ASP A 61 11.03 16.80 -8.33
N VAL A 62 9.92 17.42 -8.73
CA VAL A 62 9.44 17.48 -10.10
C VAL A 62 9.95 18.77 -10.74
N ILE A 63 10.92 18.63 -11.65
CA ILE A 63 11.52 19.74 -12.38
C ILE A 63 11.04 19.70 -13.84
N LYS A 64 10.41 20.78 -14.29
CA LYS A 64 10.03 20.99 -15.69
C LYS A 64 10.87 22.12 -16.25
N TYR A 65 11.71 21.82 -17.25
CA TYR A 65 12.57 22.79 -17.91
C TYR A 65 12.38 22.74 -19.42
N LYS A 66 12.41 23.91 -20.08
CA LYS A 66 12.43 24.01 -21.54
C LYS A 66 13.55 24.98 -21.96
N GLN A 67 14.48 24.50 -22.77
CA GLN A 67 15.66 25.25 -23.20
C GLN A 67 15.29 26.55 -23.95
N LYS A 68 16.04 27.64 -23.72
CA LYS A 68 15.90 28.96 -24.38
C LYS A 68 14.53 29.65 -24.27
N SER A 69 13.59 29.07 -23.55
CA SER A 69 12.23 29.62 -23.34
C SER A 69 12.06 30.36 -22.01
N ARG A 70 13.12 30.45 -21.20
CA ARG A 70 13.09 30.93 -19.79
C ARG A 70 12.10 30.18 -18.89
N TYR A 71 11.63 29.01 -19.33
CA TYR A 71 10.72 28.18 -18.56
C TYR A 71 11.50 27.17 -17.71
N PHE A 72 11.48 27.41 -16.40
CA PHE A 72 11.94 26.49 -15.37
C PHE A 72 10.90 26.49 -14.24
N LYS A 73 10.38 25.31 -13.90
CA LYS A 73 9.46 25.12 -12.79
C LYS A 73 9.95 23.97 -11.92
N LYS A 74 10.04 24.20 -10.61
CA LYS A 74 10.35 23.17 -9.61
C LYS A 74 9.17 23.05 -8.66
N TYR A 75 8.65 21.83 -8.49
CA TYR A 75 7.59 21.50 -7.53
C TYR A 75 8.01 20.27 -6.74
N GLY A 76 7.73 20.26 -5.44
CA GLY A 76 7.89 19.07 -4.61
C GLY A 76 6.58 18.29 -4.55
N HIS A 77 6.62 16.99 -4.82
CA HIS A 77 5.51 16.07 -4.53
C HIS A 77 5.83 15.21 -3.32
N ARG A 78 4.86 15.07 -2.42
CA ARG A 78 4.96 14.17 -1.25
C ARG A 78 3.69 13.34 -1.18
N GLN A 79 3.77 12.14 -1.75
CA GLN A 79 2.66 11.19 -1.78
C GLN A 79 2.31 10.72 -0.35
N PRO A 80 1.05 10.81 0.07
CA PRO A 80 0.60 10.20 1.32
C PRO A 80 0.62 8.67 1.21
N TYR A 81 0.90 7.98 2.31
CA TYR A 81 0.85 6.53 2.38
C TYR A 81 0.40 6.07 3.75
N PHE A 82 -0.17 4.87 3.76
CA PHE A 82 -0.54 4.15 4.96
C PHE A 82 0.45 3.02 5.17
N GLU A 83 0.93 2.86 6.41
CA GLU A 83 1.73 1.72 6.82
C GLU A 83 0.83 0.79 7.61
N VAL A 84 0.68 -0.44 7.13
CA VAL A 84 -0.16 -1.48 7.75
C VAL A 84 0.71 -2.62 8.23
N THR A 85 0.34 -3.19 9.37
CA THR A 85 0.95 -4.41 9.89
C THR A 85 0.01 -5.58 9.63
N ILE A 86 0.51 -6.68 9.05
CA ILE A 86 -0.31 -7.86 8.73
C ILE A 86 -0.48 -8.71 9.99
N ASP A 87 -1.72 -8.85 10.45
CA ASP A 87 -2.07 -9.58 11.68
C ASP A 87 -2.33 -11.06 11.42
N SER A 88 -3.14 -11.37 10.40
CA SER A 88 -3.49 -12.75 10.05
C SER A 88 -3.81 -12.89 8.58
N ILE A 89 -3.42 -14.03 8.02
CA ILE A 89 -3.82 -14.49 6.69
C ILE A 89 -4.74 -15.69 6.92
N LYS A 90 -5.90 -15.68 6.28
CA LYS A 90 -6.85 -16.79 6.27
C LYS A 90 -7.11 -17.23 4.85
#